data_AF-A0A1A3F138-F1
#
_entry.id   AF-A0A1A3F138-F1
#
_cell.length_a   1.000
_cell.length_b   1.000
_cell.length_c   1.000
_cell.angle_alpha   90.00
_cell.angle_beta   90.00
_cell.angle_gamma   90.00
#
_symmetry.space_group_name_H-M   'P 1'
#
loop_
_entity.id
_entity.type
_entity.pdbx_description
1 polymer ?
#
loop_
_entity_poly.entity_id
_entity_poly.type
_entity_poly.pdbx_seq_one_letter_code
_entity_poly.pdbx_strand_id
1 'polypeptide(L)' 'MAQEQTKRGGGGGDDDDIASSTAAGQERREKLAEDTDDLLDEIDDVLEENAEDFVRAYVQKGGQ' A
#
# COMPACT_ATOMS: atom_id res chain seq x y z
N MET A 1 -34.72 -40.05 -32.38
CA MET A 1 -35.00 -39.68 -30.97
C MET A 1 -34.13 -40.61 -30.14
N ALA A 2 -33.20 -40.19 -29.28
CA ALA A 2 -33.27 -39.11 -28.32
C ALA A 2 -31.96 -38.33 -28.25
N GLN A 3 -32.13 -37.03 -28.07
CA GLN A 3 -31.12 -36.10 -27.58
C GLN A 3 -30.95 -36.34 -26.06
N GLU A 4 -30.10 -35.54 -25.42
CA GLU A 4 -29.95 -35.43 -23.95
C GLU A 4 -28.84 -36.37 -23.40
N GLN A 5 -27.76 -35.94 -22.75
CA GLN A 5 -27.43 -34.67 -22.10
C GLN A 5 -25.90 -34.64 -21.94
N THR A 6 -25.17 -33.86 -22.74
CA THR A 6 -23.80 -33.46 -22.38
C THR A 6 -23.95 -32.32 -21.38
N LYS A 7 -23.90 -32.66 -20.09
CA LYS A 7 -23.93 -31.71 -18.99
C LYS A 7 -22.67 -30.85 -19.07
N ARG A 8 -22.76 -29.76 -19.83
CA ARG A 8 -21.95 -28.56 -19.68
C ARG A 8 -22.13 -28.08 -18.24
N GLY A 9 -21.09 -28.13 -17.44
CA GLY A 9 -21.14 -27.66 -16.06
C GLY A 9 -19.78 -27.81 -15.41
N GLY A 10 -18.94 -26.80 -15.55
CA GLY A 10 -17.62 -26.76 -14.92
C GLY A 10 -16.71 -25.79 -15.66
N GLY A 11 -16.98 -24.49 -15.54
CA GLY A 11 -16.19 -23.45 -16.21
C GLY A 11 -16.61 -22.04 -15.80
N GLY A 12 -16.92 -21.84 -14.52
CA GLY A 12 -17.36 -20.54 -13.99
C GLY A 12 -16.96 -20.31 -12.54
N GLY A 13 -15.92 -20.99 -12.05
CA GLY A 13 -15.34 -20.76 -10.72
C GLY A 13 -14.03 -19.97 -10.81
N ASP A 14 -13.15 -20.35 -11.74
CA ASP A 14 -11.80 -19.78 -11.82
C ASP A 14 -11.73 -18.27 -12.17
N ASP A 15 -12.66 -17.74 -12.98
CA ASP A 15 -12.65 -16.32 -13.39
C ASP A 15 -13.05 -15.38 -12.22
N ASP A 16 -14.06 -15.77 -11.42
CA ASP A 16 -14.52 -15.00 -10.25
C ASP A 16 -13.46 -15.02 -9.13
N ASP A 17 -12.81 -16.16 -8.92
CA ASP A 17 -11.73 -16.30 -7.92
C ASP A 17 -10.50 -15.45 -8.29
N ILE A 18 -10.12 -15.40 -9.57
CA ILE A 18 -9.01 -14.55 -10.06
C ILE A 18 -9.36 -13.07 -9.93
N ALA A 19 -10.58 -12.66 -10.29
CA ALA A 19 -11.02 -11.26 -10.16
C ALA A 19 -11.02 -10.80 -8.69
N SER A 20 -11.54 -11.65 -7.78
CA SER A 20 -11.54 -11.41 -6.34
C SER A 20 -10.12 -11.26 -5.77
N SER A 21 -9.19 -12.16 -6.15
CA SER A 21 -7.80 -12.10 -5.70
C SER A 21 -7.08 -10.82 -6.16
N THR A 22 -7.38 -10.35 -7.37
CA THR A 22 -6.80 -9.14 -7.95
C THR A 22 -7.29 -7.89 -7.22
N ALA A 23 -8.58 -7.83 -6.91
CA ALA A 23 -9.20 -6.74 -6.15
C ALA A 23 -8.62 -6.65 -4.73
N ALA A 24 -8.51 -7.77 -4.02
CA ALA A 24 -7.89 -7.82 -2.68
C ALA A 24 -6.42 -7.38 -2.71
N GLY A 25 -5.68 -7.78 -3.75
CA GLY A 25 -4.30 -7.34 -3.96
C GLY A 25 -4.19 -5.84 -4.24
N GLN A 26 -5.18 -5.25 -4.93
CA GLN A 26 -5.22 -3.81 -5.18
C GLN A 26 -5.54 -3.02 -3.91
N GLU A 27 -6.57 -3.40 -3.15
CA GLU A 27 -6.92 -2.75 -1.88
C GLU A 27 -5.74 -2.76 -0.90
N ARG A 28 -4.99 -3.88 -0.82
CA ARG A 28 -3.79 -3.96 0.01
C ARG A 28 -2.69 -3.00 -0.44
N ARG A 29 -2.52 -2.79 -1.76
CA ARG A 29 -1.52 -1.84 -2.28
C ARG A 29 -1.92 -0.40 -2.01
N GLU A 30 -3.20 -0.07 -2.15
CA GLU A 30 -3.73 1.26 -1.87
C GLU A 30 -3.52 1.62 -0.39
N LYS A 31 -3.86 0.72 0.54
CA LYS A 31 -3.61 0.91 1.98
C LYS A 31 -2.13 1.10 2.30
N LEU A 32 -1.26 0.27 1.70
CA LEU A 32 0.18 0.40 1.92
C LEU A 32 0.74 1.72 1.38
N ALA A 33 0.17 2.25 0.29
CA ALA A 33 0.57 3.55 -0.25
C ALA A 33 0.17 4.67 0.72
N GLU A 34 -1.07 4.65 1.21
CA GLU A 34 -1.57 5.60 2.22
C GLU A 34 -0.73 5.55 3.51
N ASP A 35 -0.51 4.35 4.07
CA ASP A 35 0.35 4.16 5.24
C ASP A 35 1.81 4.63 5.00
N THR A 36 2.29 4.56 3.76
CA THR A 36 3.63 5.03 3.40
C THR A 36 3.67 6.55 3.33
N ASP A 37 2.67 7.18 2.73
CA ASP A 37 2.58 8.64 2.63
C ASP A 37 2.47 9.26 4.04
N ASP A 38 1.62 8.70 4.91
CA ASP A 38 1.48 9.12 6.31
C ASP A 38 2.82 9.00 7.07
N LEU A 39 3.58 7.92 6.84
CA LEU A 39 4.90 7.74 7.44
C LEU A 39 5.93 8.75 6.91
N LEU A 40 5.86 9.12 5.63
CA LEU A 40 6.77 10.11 5.05
C LEU A 40 6.51 11.50 5.65
N ASP A 41 5.24 11.87 5.83
CA ASP A 41 4.87 13.12 6.50
C ASP A 41 5.38 13.14 7.96
N GLU A 42 5.25 12.04 8.71
CA GLU A 42 5.80 11.92 10.07
C GLU A 42 7.34 12.06 10.08
N ILE A 43 8.03 11.48 9.11
CA ILE A 43 9.49 11.62 9.00
C ILE A 43 9.87 13.07 8.76
N ASP A 44 9.16 13.80 7.90
CA ASP A 44 9.44 15.19 7.61
C ASP A 44 9.23 16.08 8.86
N ASP A 45 8.16 15.86 9.63
CA ASP A 45 7.91 16.56 10.89
C ASP A 45 9.05 16.34 11.91
N VAL A 46 9.48 15.08 12.09
CA VAL A 46 10.58 14.73 13.00
C VAL A 46 11.91 15.31 12.54
N LEU A 47 12.16 15.35 11.22
CA LEU A 47 13.36 15.94 10.65
C LEU A 47 13.38 17.45 10.84
N GLU A 48 12.24 18.14 10.74
CA GLU A 48 12.14 19.58 11.01
C GLU A 48 12.46 19.88 12.49
N GLU A 49 11.84 19.17 13.43
CA GLU A 49 12.12 19.31 14.86
C GLU A 49 13.60 19.02 15.18
N ASN A 50 14.15 17.92 14.64
CA ASN A 50 15.54 17.55 14.88
C ASN A 50 16.53 18.55 14.25
N ALA A 51 16.21 19.08 13.07
CA ALA A 51 17.05 20.06 12.38
C ALA A 51 17.12 21.39 13.15
N GLU A 52 16.02 21.86 13.74
CA GLU A 52 16.05 23.05 14.59
C GLU A 52 17.04 22.88 15.76
N ASP A 53 16.96 21.75 16.45
CA ASP A 53 17.83 21.44 17.57
C ASP A 53 19.29 21.28 17.15
N PHE A 54 19.54 20.65 16.00
CA PHE A 54 20.87 20.54 15.42
C PHE A 54 21.47 21.92 15.12
N VAL A 55 20.71 22.83 14.51
CA VAL A 55 21.16 24.19 14.18
C VAL A 55 21.43 25.00 15.46
N ARG A 56 20.53 24.95 16.45
CA ARG A 56 20.73 25.62 17.75
C ARG A 56 22.00 25.13 18.43
N ALA A 57 22.20 23.81 18.47
CA ALA A 57 23.39 23.21 19.08
C ALA A 57 24.67 23.57 18.31
N TYR A 58 24.63 23.65 16.98
CA TYR A 58 25.76 24.02 16.14
C TYR A 58 26.19 25.47 16.35
N VAL A 59 25.24 26.42 16.36
CA VAL A 59 25.52 27.84 16.62
C VAL A 59 26.05 28.06 18.04
N GLN A 60 25.45 27.42 19.04
CA GLN A 60 25.88 27.55 20.44
C GLN A 60 27.28 26.99 20.69
N LYS A 61 27.71 25.97 19.94
CA LYS A 61 29.08 25.43 20.00
C LYS A 61 30.12 26.28 19.29
N GLY A 62 29.74 27.45 18.76
CA GLY A 62 30.63 28.31 17.99
C GLY A 62 30.92 27.70 16.63
N GLY A 63 29.86 27.43 15.86
CA GLY A 63 29.94 27.03 14.46
C GLY A 63 31.02 27.83 13.72
N GLN A 64 31.90 27.13 13.01
CA GLN A 64 33.11 27.70 12.41
C GLN A 64 32.83 28.82 11.43
#